data_AF-A0A934ZPH8-F1
#
_entry.id   AF-A0A934ZPH8-F1
#
_cell.length_a   1.000
_cell.length_b   1.000
_cell.length_c   1.000
_cell.angle_alpha   90.00
_cell.angle_beta   90.00
_cell.angle_gamma   90.00
#
_symmetry.space_group_name_H-M   'P 1'
#
loop_
_entity.id
_entity.type
_entity.pdbx_description
1 polymer ?
#
loop_
_entity_poly.entity_id
_entity_poly.type
_entity_poly.pdbx_seq_one_letter_code
_entity_poly.pdbx_strand_id
1 'polypeptide(L)'
;MPFARRAWRRPLVDSDIDALVALGRDRVAAGDAFDDAAQAMLTAVLLSPRFLFRAEHTAEGPGDRDAHELATELSYLLWASMPDDVLRDAADSGRLLDPGEVGRQVRRMVADPRFDGFIRSFAEQWLSFNGAAQDPVNVVDPTAPRPDNETALFMTALFRDNVPVSELLDADWTYLDARLARIYGYAGALPNEGFVRVQLGSLPRRGCSRSRASSRSRRS
;
A
#
# COMPACT_ATOMS: atom_id res chain seq x y z
N MET A 1 13.96 19.76 14.87
CA MET A 1 12.77 19.71 13.98
C MET A 1 12.48 18.30 13.41
N PRO A 2 12.26 17.25 14.24
CA PRO A 2 11.98 15.90 13.70
C PRO A 2 10.70 15.82 12.86
N PHE A 3 9.69 16.63 13.20
CA PHE A 3 8.42 16.66 12.49
C PHE A 3 8.55 17.11 11.03
N ALA A 4 9.20 18.26 10.77
CA ALA A 4 9.36 18.78 9.41
C ALA A 4 10.16 17.83 8.51
N ARG A 5 11.22 17.21 9.04
CA ARG A 5 11.98 16.17 8.34
C ARG A 5 11.11 14.98 7.93
N ARG A 6 10.19 14.56 8.81
CA ARG A 6 9.24 13.48 8.51
C ARG A 6 8.19 13.91 7.49
N ALA A 7 7.61 15.09 7.68
CA ALA A 7 6.57 15.65 6.83
C ALA A 7 7.05 15.86 5.39
N TRP A 8 8.27 16.39 5.21
CA TRP A 8 8.83 16.65 3.88
C TRP A 8 9.59 15.45 3.30
N ARG A 9 9.76 14.37 4.09
CA ARG A 9 10.36 13.08 3.66
C ARG A 9 11.80 13.18 3.14
N ARG A 10 12.51 14.24 3.51
CA ARG A 10 13.91 14.51 3.14
C ARG A 10 14.67 15.17 4.30
N PRO A 11 16.00 15.18 4.26
CA PRO A 11 16.81 16.03 5.12
C PRO A 11 16.40 17.50 4.95
N LEU A 12 16.38 18.21 6.08
CA LEU A 12 16.18 19.67 6.08
C LEU A 12 17.53 20.31 5.78
N VAL A 13 17.54 21.30 4.89
CA VAL A 13 18.71 22.17 4.72
C VAL A 13 18.65 23.34 5.69
N ASP A 14 19.77 24.04 5.92
CA ASP A 14 19.81 25.13 6.90
C ASP A 14 18.77 26.22 6.61
N SER A 15 18.54 26.55 5.34
CA SER A 15 17.52 27.52 4.93
C SER A 15 16.09 27.09 5.26
N ASP A 16 15.81 25.78 5.26
CA ASP A 16 14.50 25.25 5.67
C ASP A 16 14.28 25.48 7.18
N ILE A 17 15.33 25.25 7.98
CA ILE A 17 15.28 25.41 9.43
C ILE A 17 15.16 26.89 9.78
N ASP A 18 15.97 27.73 9.17
CA ASP A 18 16.01 29.17 9.41
C ASP A 18 14.65 29.82 9.09
N ALA A 19 14.01 29.44 7.98
CA ALA A 19 12.69 29.95 7.61
C ALA A 19 11.61 29.59 8.65
N LEU A 20 11.60 28.35 9.14
CA LEU A 20 10.64 27.91 10.15
C LEU A 20 10.89 28.58 11.51
N VAL A 21 12.16 28.70 11.91
CA VAL A 21 12.53 29.36 13.18
C VAL A 21 12.24 30.86 13.13
N ALA A 22 12.50 31.52 12.00
CA ALA A 22 12.16 32.92 11.79
C ALA A 22 10.66 33.15 11.93
N LEU A 23 9.83 32.32 11.28
CA LEU A 23 8.37 32.40 11.42
C LEU A 23 7.92 32.29 12.88
N GLY A 24 8.44 31.30 13.64
CA GLY A 24 8.11 31.16 15.05
C GLY A 24 8.53 32.36 15.89
N ARG A 25 9.75 32.88 15.65
CA ARG A 25 10.28 34.06 16.34
C ARG A 25 9.43 35.30 16.07
N ASP A 26 9.02 35.51 14.82
CA ASP A 26 8.22 36.66 14.42
C ASP A 26 6.84 36.64 15.08
N ARG A 27 6.22 35.45 15.23
CA ARG A 27 4.95 35.30 15.97
C ARG A 27 5.09 35.63 17.44
N VAL A 28 6.12 35.11 18.09
CA VAL A 28 6.39 35.44 19.51
C VAL A 28 6.68 36.94 19.68
N ALA A 29 7.43 37.55 18.77
CA ALA A 29 7.69 38.99 18.80
C ALA A 29 6.44 39.84 18.57
N ALA A 30 5.45 39.32 17.83
CA ALA A 30 4.14 39.93 17.65
C ALA A 30 3.20 39.78 18.86
N GLY A 31 3.61 39.03 19.90
CA GLY A 31 2.86 38.85 21.14
C GLY A 31 2.05 37.55 21.21
N ASP A 32 2.18 36.65 20.23
CA ASP A 32 1.53 35.33 20.26
C ASP A 32 2.08 34.48 21.43
N ALA A 33 1.22 33.66 22.04
CA ALA A 33 1.69 32.64 22.97
C ALA A 33 2.58 31.63 22.24
N PHE A 34 3.46 30.95 23.00
CA PHE A 34 4.37 29.96 22.42
C PHE A 34 3.64 28.87 21.63
N ASP A 35 2.51 28.38 22.16
CA ASP A 35 1.73 27.33 21.50
C ASP A 35 1.12 27.80 20.17
N ASP A 36 0.68 29.06 20.09
CA ASP A 36 0.16 29.66 18.85
C ASP A 36 1.27 29.83 17.81
N ALA A 37 2.45 30.26 18.23
CA ALA A 37 3.64 30.34 17.38
C ALA A 37 4.06 28.94 16.87
N ALA A 38 4.04 27.93 17.74
CA ALA A 38 4.33 26.54 17.36
C ALA A 38 3.27 25.99 16.39
N GLN A 39 1.99 26.28 16.62
CA GLN A 39 0.91 25.92 15.71
C GLN A 39 1.09 26.57 14.33
N ALA A 40 1.52 27.83 14.28
CA ALA A 40 1.82 28.52 13.02
C ALA A 40 2.97 27.83 12.25
N MET A 41 4.03 27.41 12.94
CA MET A 41 5.12 26.65 12.33
C MET A 41 4.67 25.29 11.79
N LEU A 42 3.89 24.54 12.57
CA LEU A 42 3.32 23.26 12.14
C LEU A 42 2.41 23.44 10.92
N THR A 43 1.58 24.48 10.93
CA THR A 43 0.70 24.84 9.82
C THR A 43 1.52 25.17 8.57
N ALA A 44 2.61 25.92 8.69
CA ALA A 44 3.51 26.21 7.57
C ALA A 44 4.14 24.94 6.98
N VAL A 45 4.54 23.98 7.82
CA VAL A 45 5.06 22.69 7.37
C VAL A 45 4.00 21.91 6.57
N LEU A 46 2.76 21.87 7.07
CA LEU A 46 1.65 21.12 6.46
C LEU A 46 1.08 21.79 5.20
N LEU A 47 1.19 23.11 5.08
CA LEU A 47 0.75 23.86 3.89
C LEU A 47 1.87 24.03 2.86
N SER A 48 3.09 23.57 3.15
CA SER A 48 4.20 23.62 2.22
C SER A 48 3.94 22.72 1.00
N PRO A 49 4.29 23.16 -0.23
CA PRO A 49 4.27 22.29 -1.41
C PRO A 49 5.07 21.00 -1.21
N ARG A 50 6.14 21.04 -0.40
CA ARG A 50 6.94 19.85 -0.05
C ARG A 50 6.17 18.80 0.73
N PHE A 51 5.12 19.21 1.46
CA PHE A 51 4.23 18.29 2.16
C PHE A 51 3.08 17.84 1.26
N LEU A 52 2.42 18.79 0.60
CA LEU A 52 1.20 18.56 -0.18
C LEU A 52 1.44 17.76 -1.45
N PHE A 53 2.57 18.01 -2.11
CA PHE A 53 2.95 17.32 -3.33
C PHE A 53 4.08 16.34 -3.05
N ARG A 54 3.97 15.17 -3.68
CA ARG A 54 5.08 14.23 -3.87
C ARG A 54 5.70 14.63 -5.21
N ALA A 55 6.48 15.71 -5.19
CA ALA A 55 7.18 16.16 -6.38
C ALA A 55 8.33 15.19 -6.66
N GLU A 56 8.33 14.58 -7.83
CA GLU A 56 9.53 14.03 -8.45
C GLU A 56 10.37 15.26 -8.85
N HIS A 57 11.48 15.53 -8.17
CA HIS A 57 12.44 16.49 -8.72
C HIS A 57 12.91 15.88 -10.03
N THR A 58 12.70 16.63 -11.10
CA THR A 58 13.38 16.33 -12.36
C THR A 58 14.87 16.50 -12.11
N ALA A 59 15.54 15.38 -11.86
CA ALA A 59 16.97 15.19 -11.94
C ALA A 59 17.61 16.23 -12.88
N GLU A 60 18.50 17.09 -12.37
CA GLU A 60 19.15 18.12 -13.20
C GLU A 60 20.16 17.50 -14.21
N GLY A 61 20.31 16.16 -14.22
CA GLY A 61 21.02 15.42 -15.26
C GLY A 61 20.64 13.92 -15.35
N PRO A 62 21.00 13.24 -16.46
CA PRO A 62 20.75 11.81 -16.61
C PRO A 62 21.52 11.00 -15.56
N GLY A 63 20.80 10.35 -14.64
CA GLY A 63 21.36 9.48 -13.60
C GLY A 63 21.16 9.97 -12.16
N ASP A 64 20.63 11.18 -11.97
CA ASP A 64 20.42 11.78 -10.65
C ASP A 64 19.11 11.29 -10.02
N ARG A 65 19.08 10.01 -9.63
CA ARG A 65 17.97 9.48 -8.82
C ARG A 65 18.13 10.00 -7.39
N ASP A 66 17.16 10.76 -6.89
CA ASP A 66 17.14 11.14 -5.48
C ASP A 66 16.71 9.93 -4.62
N ALA A 67 17.59 9.51 -3.71
CA ALA A 67 17.34 8.38 -2.81
C ALA A 67 16.12 8.61 -1.90
N HIS A 68 15.82 9.86 -1.54
CA HIS A 68 14.66 10.22 -0.72
C HIS A 68 13.34 10.17 -1.52
N GLU A 69 13.40 10.46 -2.81
CA GLU A 69 12.27 10.30 -3.71
C GLU A 69 11.97 8.83 -3.91
N LEU A 70 12.99 8.00 -4.17
CA LEU A 70 12.80 6.56 -4.29
C LEU A 70 12.25 5.93 -3.00
N ALA A 71 12.72 6.37 -1.82
CA ALA A 71 12.15 5.95 -0.55
C ALA A 71 10.65 6.30 -0.45
N THR A 72 10.29 7.52 -0.86
CA THR A 72 8.91 8.01 -0.86
C THR A 72 8.04 7.23 -1.84
N GLU A 73 8.52 6.99 -3.06
CA GLU A 73 7.83 6.18 -4.06
C GLU A 73 7.54 4.78 -3.53
N LEU A 74 8.57 4.09 -3.02
CA LEU A 74 8.42 2.74 -2.47
C LEU A 74 7.42 2.70 -1.30
N SER A 75 7.50 3.66 -0.37
CA SER A 75 6.63 3.68 0.82
C SER A 75 5.17 3.92 0.47
N TYR A 76 4.90 4.85 -0.45
CA TYR A 76 3.53 5.13 -0.86
C TYR A 76 3.00 4.08 -1.83
N LEU A 77 3.86 3.47 -2.65
CA LEU A 77 3.48 2.37 -3.52
C LEU A 77 3.11 1.13 -2.72
N LEU A 78 3.90 0.74 -1.72
CA LEU A 78 3.70 -0.54 -1.03
C LEU A 78 2.87 -0.43 0.25
N TRP A 79 2.88 0.72 0.92
CA TRP A 79 2.21 0.91 2.22
C TRP A 79 1.22 2.06 2.27
N ALA A 80 1.07 2.85 1.18
CA ALA A 80 0.27 4.08 1.18
C ALA A 80 0.58 5.03 2.35
N SER A 81 1.85 5.04 2.80
CA SER A 81 2.29 5.77 3.98
C SER A 81 3.70 6.34 3.80
N MET A 82 4.15 7.15 4.75
CA MET A 82 5.50 7.71 4.74
C MET A 82 6.58 6.62 4.93
N PRO A 83 7.82 6.85 4.46
CA PRO A 83 8.94 5.95 4.73
C PRO A 83 9.14 5.72 6.23
N ASP A 84 9.39 4.48 6.63
CA ASP A 84 9.84 4.19 7.99
C ASP A 84 11.33 4.57 8.16
N ASP A 85 11.83 4.48 9.39
CA ASP A 85 13.19 4.93 9.70
C ASP A 85 14.25 4.10 8.98
N VAL A 86 14.03 2.79 8.82
CA VAL A 86 14.95 1.91 8.06
C VAL A 86 15.07 2.36 6.60
N LEU A 87 13.94 2.67 5.94
CA LEU A 87 13.95 3.12 4.55
C LEU A 87 14.53 4.53 4.43
N ARG A 88 14.26 5.39 5.40
CA ARG A 88 14.80 6.76 5.48
C ARG A 88 16.32 6.77 5.65
N ASP A 89 16.85 5.94 6.54
CA ASP A 89 18.29 5.82 6.78
C ASP A 89 19.02 5.23 5.56
N ALA A 90 18.36 4.32 4.82
CA ALA A 90 18.88 3.81 3.56
C ALA A 90 18.89 4.90 2.47
N ALA A 91 17.95 5.85 2.50
CA ALA A 91 17.96 7.04 1.64
C ALA A 91 19.07 8.02 2.05
N ASP A 92 19.17 8.36 3.35
CA ASP A 92 20.15 9.33 3.87
C ASP A 92 21.60 8.91 3.56
N SER A 93 21.84 7.60 3.55
CA SER A 93 23.16 7.03 3.25
C SER A 93 23.42 6.79 1.76
N GLY A 94 22.47 7.11 0.88
CA GLY A 94 22.54 6.86 -0.55
C GLY A 94 22.49 5.38 -0.95
N ARG A 95 22.36 4.45 0.01
CA ARG A 95 22.29 3.01 -0.28
C ARG A 95 21.12 2.65 -1.19
N LEU A 96 20.01 3.37 -1.10
CA LEU A 96 18.84 3.13 -1.97
C LEU A 96 19.12 3.34 -3.47
N LEU A 97 20.26 3.93 -3.85
CA LEU A 97 20.68 4.03 -5.24
C LEU A 97 21.22 2.70 -5.80
N ASP A 98 21.57 1.75 -4.92
CA ASP A 98 21.93 0.39 -5.33
C ASP A 98 20.66 -0.47 -5.57
N PRO A 99 20.48 -1.04 -6.78
CA PRO A 99 19.38 -1.96 -7.06
C PRO A 99 19.30 -3.15 -6.08
N GLY A 100 20.43 -3.60 -5.54
CA GLY A 100 20.47 -4.67 -4.53
C GLY A 100 19.79 -4.26 -3.22
N GLU A 101 20.05 -3.04 -2.76
CA GLU A 101 19.38 -2.43 -1.61
C GLU A 101 17.87 -2.29 -1.85
N VAL A 102 17.47 -1.77 -3.02
CA VAL A 102 16.06 -1.61 -3.38
C VAL A 102 15.33 -2.95 -3.29
N GLY A 103 15.87 -4.01 -3.90
CA GLY A 103 15.27 -5.34 -3.84
C GLY A 103 15.16 -5.89 -2.41
N ARG A 104 16.14 -5.58 -1.54
CA ARG A 104 16.09 -5.95 -0.13
C ARG A 104 14.97 -5.21 0.61
N GLN A 105 14.85 -3.90 0.40
CA GLN A 105 13.81 -3.09 1.03
C GLN A 105 12.41 -3.49 0.54
N VAL A 106 12.22 -3.73 -0.75
CA VAL A 106 10.94 -4.22 -1.30
C VAL A 106 10.51 -5.52 -0.63
N ARG A 107 11.39 -6.52 -0.52
CA ARG A 107 11.08 -7.80 0.15
C ARG A 107 10.69 -7.59 1.62
N ARG A 108 11.45 -6.75 2.33
CA ARG A 108 11.13 -6.39 3.72
C ARG A 108 9.75 -5.73 3.83
N MET A 109 9.44 -4.82 2.91
CA MET A 109 8.19 -4.06 2.92
C MET A 109 6.98 -4.92 2.58
N VAL A 110 7.11 -5.86 1.64
CA VAL A 110 6.07 -6.83 1.27
C VAL A 110 5.79 -7.82 2.42
N ALA A 111 6.80 -8.14 3.24
CA ALA A 111 6.62 -8.97 4.43
C ALA A 111 5.95 -8.24 5.61
N ASP A 112 5.90 -6.91 5.59
CA ASP A 112 5.29 -6.10 6.65
C ASP A 112 3.75 -6.16 6.58
N PRO A 113 3.03 -6.19 7.73
CA PRO A 113 1.56 -6.19 7.76
C PRO A 113 0.91 -4.99 7.05
N ARG A 114 1.60 -3.86 6.93
CA ARG A 114 1.08 -2.69 6.18
C ARG A 114 0.84 -3.00 4.70
N PHE A 115 1.56 -3.97 4.14
CA PHE A 115 1.36 -4.38 2.75
C PHE A 115 -0.03 -5.04 2.54
N ASP A 116 -0.59 -5.70 3.55
CA ASP A 116 -1.90 -6.37 3.45
C ASP A 116 -3.03 -5.38 3.13
N GLY A 117 -2.95 -4.17 3.69
CA GLY A 117 -3.91 -3.10 3.40
C GLY A 117 -3.82 -2.63 1.95
N PHE A 118 -2.61 -2.38 1.47
CA PHE A 118 -2.35 -1.95 0.10
C PHE A 118 -2.79 -3.00 -0.93
N ILE A 119 -2.35 -4.26 -0.77
CA ILE A 119 -2.58 -5.28 -1.78
C ILE A 119 -4.06 -5.64 -1.91
N ARG A 120 -4.83 -5.58 -0.81
CA ARG A 120 -6.28 -5.73 -0.84
C ARG A 120 -6.93 -4.63 -1.68
N SER A 121 -6.62 -3.36 -1.39
CA SER A 121 -7.18 -2.24 -2.16
C SER A 121 -6.76 -2.27 -3.63
N PHE A 122 -5.51 -2.64 -3.92
CA PHE A 122 -5.03 -2.83 -5.28
C PHE A 122 -5.81 -3.93 -6.01
N ALA A 123 -6.00 -5.10 -5.39
CA ALA A 123 -6.75 -6.21 -5.98
C ALA A 123 -8.22 -5.83 -6.23
N GLU A 124 -8.86 -5.12 -5.29
CA GLU A 124 -10.23 -4.61 -5.41
C GLU A 124 -10.39 -3.66 -6.60
N GLN A 125 -9.49 -2.69 -6.74
CA GLN A 125 -9.51 -1.71 -7.83
C GLN A 125 -9.20 -2.36 -9.17
N TRP A 126 -8.14 -3.17 -9.23
CA TRP A 126 -7.67 -3.77 -10.48
C TRP A 126 -8.68 -4.75 -11.08
N LEU A 127 -9.32 -5.56 -10.23
CA LEU A 127 -10.30 -6.57 -10.67
C LEU A 127 -11.74 -6.02 -10.70
N SER A 128 -11.91 -4.76 -10.31
CA SER A 128 -13.19 -4.04 -10.24
C SER A 128 -14.21 -4.72 -9.32
N PHE A 129 -13.79 -5.20 -8.14
CA PHE A 129 -14.70 -5.70 -7.10
C PHE A 129 -15.56 -4.59 -6.47
N ASN A 130 -15.24 -3.32 -6.73
CA ASN A 130 -15.92 -2.13 -6.20
C ASN A 130 -17.42 -2.01 -6.54
N GLY A 131 -17.96 -2.84 -7.45
CA GLY A 131 -19.38 -2.81 -7.80
C GLY A 131 -20.33 -3.37 -6.74
N ALA A 132 -19.84 -4.08 -5.71
CA ALA A 132 -20.71 -4.65 -4.68
C ALA A 132 -20.80 -3.80 -3.41
N ALA A 133 -19.80 -2.96 -3.10
CA ALA A 133 -19.70 -2.27 -1.81
C ALA A 133 -20.01 -0.76 -1.84
N GLN A 134 -20.15 -0.15 -3.03
CA GLN A 134 -20.35 1.31 -3.16
C GLN A 134 -21.68 1.73 -3.78
N ASP A 135 -22.61 0.80 -3.98
CA ASP A 135 -23.96 1.16 -4.42
C ASP A 135 -24.83 1.39 -3.16
N PRO A 136 -25.23 2.64 -2.82
CA PRO A 136 -26.10 2.90 -1.67
C PRO A 136 -27.49 2.25 -1.82
N VAL A 137 -27.80 1.69 -2.99
CA VAL A 137 -29.04 0.97 -3.30
C VAL A 137 -28.88 -0.55 -3.13
N ASN A 138 -27.66 -1.09 -3.15
CA ASN A 138 -27.44 -2.51 -2.89
C ASN A 138 -27.15 -2.70 -1.40
N VAL A 139 -28.17 -3.13 -0.66
CA VAL A 139 -27.98 -3.74 0.65
C VAL A 139 -26.98 -4.88 0.47
N VAL A 140 -25.74 -4.65 0.88
CA VAL A 140 -24.71 -5.70 0.94
C VAL A 140 -25.25 -6.74 1.91
N ASP A 141 -25.73 -7.86 1.36
CA ASP A 141 -26.12 -9.01 2.18
C ASP A 141 -24.88 -9.40 3.01
N PRO A 142 -24.90 -9.19 4.34
CA PRO A 142 -23.76 -9.55 5.19
C PRO A 142 -23.56 -11.06 5.22
N THR A 143 -24.58 -11.80 4.79
CA THR A 143 -24.55 -13.24 4.58
C THR A 143 -24.24 -13.60 3.15
N ALA A 144 -23.74 -12.73 2.26
CA ALA A 144 -23.20 -13.11 0.95
C ALA A 144 -21.71 -13.53 1.04
N PRO A 145 -21.24 -14.45 0.17
CA PRO A 145 -19.84 -14.86 0.17
C PRO A 145 -18.99 -13.68 -0.27
N ARG A 146 -17.85 -13.49 0.40
CA ARG A 146 -16.89 -12.44 0.11
C ARG A 146 -15.66 -13.01 -0.63
N PRO A 147 -15.75 -13.23 -1.96
CA PRO A 147 -14.63 -13.70 -2.77
C PRO A 147 -13.50 -12.66 -2.91
N ASP A 148 -13.74 -11.42 -2.47
CA ASP A 148 -12.74 -10.38 -2.25
C ASP A 148 -11.66 -10.83 -1.25
N ASN A 149 -12.03 -11.56 -0.19
CA ASN A 149 -11.06 -12.10 0.77
C ASN A 149 -10.19 -13.21 0.17
N GLU A 150 -10.77 -14.14 -0.59
CA GLU A 150 -10.00 -15.15 -1.35
C GLU A 150 -9.00 -14.46 -2.27
N THR A 151 -9.46 -13.48 -3.03
CA THR A 151 -8.64 -12.82 -4.06
C THR A 151 -7.53 -11.99 -3.44
N ALA A 152 -7.81 -11.26 -2.36
CA ALA A 152 -6.80 -10.52 -1.62
C ALA A 152 -5.74 -11.45 -1.03
N LEU A 153 -6.13 -12.59 -0.45
CA LEU A 153 -5.18 -13.57 0.09
C LEU A 153 -4.34 -14.23 -1.01
N PHE A 154 -4.96 -14.59 -2.13
CA PHE A 154 -4.27 -15.14 -3.29
C PHE A 154 -3.24 -14.15 -3.85
N MET A 155 -3.64 -12.90 -4.08
CA MET A 155 -2.74 -11.84 -4.53
C MET A 155 -1.63 -11.59 -3.52
N THR A 156 -1.94 -11.52 -2.22
CA THR A 156 -0.94 -11.36 -1.16
C THR A 156 0.11 -12.48 -1.20
N ALA A 157 -0.33 -13.73 -1.34
CA ALA A 157 0.57 -14.88 -1.45
C ALA A 157 1.42 -14.83 -2.72
N LEU A 158 0.87 -14.37 -3.86
CA LEU A 158 1.66 -14.19 -5.08
C LEU A 158 2.87 -13.28 -4.84
N PHE A 159 2.68 -12.15 -4.14
CA PHE A 159 3.76 -11.21 -3.84
C PHE A 159 4.68 -11.70 -2.73
N ARG A 160 4.15 -12.23 -1.63
CA ARG A 160 4.95 -12.65 -0.46
C ARG A 160 5.77 -13.90 -0.73
N ASP A 161 5.19 -14.88 -1.41
CA ASP A 161 5.87 -16.13 -1.74
C ASP A 161 6.67 -16.01 -3.04
N ASN A 162 6.70 -14.82 -3.67
CA ASN A 162 7.37 -14.54 -4.95
C ASN A 162 6.97 -15.56 -6.03
N VAL A 163 5.66 -15.84 -6.11
CA VAL A 163 5.10 -16.79 -7.06
C VAL A 163 5.15 -16.18 -8.46
N PRO A 164 5.44 -16.97 -9.52
CA PRO A 164 5.42 -16.48 -10.89
C PRO A 164 4.08 -15.85 -11.25
N VAL A 165 4.09 -14.70 -11.94
CA VAL A 165 2.86 -14.00 -12.35
C VAL A 165 1.94 -14.85 -13.24
N SER A 166 2.48 -15.86 -13.92
CA SER A 166 1.70 -16.83 -14.71
C SER A 166 0.66 -17.59 -13.86
N GLU A 167 0.92 -17.74 -12.56
CA GLU A 167 -0.01 -18.38 -11.61
C GLU A 167 -1.29 -17.56 -11.44
N LEU A 168 -1.27 -16.26 -11.75
CA LEU A 168 -2.49 -15.46 -11.83
C LEU A 168 -3.51 -16.06 -12.82
N LEU A 169 -3.06 -16.76 -13.85
CA LEU A 169 -3.91 -17.37 -14.87
C LEU A 169 -4.12 -18.87 -14.62
N ASP A 170 -3.05 -19.58 -14.27
CA ASP A 170 -3.04 -21.05 -14.33
C ASP A 170 -2.91 -21.75 -12.98
N ALA A 171 -2.87 -21.00 -11.86
CA ALA A 171 -2.74 -21.59 -10.52
C ALA A 171 -3.75 -22.71 -10.27
N ASP A 172 -3.25 -23.82 -9.75
CA ASP A 172 -4.03 -24.95 -9.29
C ASP A 172 -4.35 -24.87 -7.79
N TRP A 173 -4.09 -23.72 -7.16
CA TRP A 173 -4.35 -23.47 -5.75
C TRP A 173 -5.11 -22.16 -5.51
N THR A 174 -5.81 -22.07 -4.39
CA THR A 174 -6.45 -20.84 -3.91
C THR A 174 -6.64 -20.87 -2.40
N TYR A 175 -7.18 -19.80 -1.81
CA TYR A 175 -7.60 -19.75 -0.41
C TYR A 175 -9.11 -19.95 -0.28
N LEU A 176 -9.54 -20.95 0.49
CA LEU A 176 -10.96 -21.22 0.74
C LEU A 176 -11.29 -21.18 2.23
N ASP A 177 -12.46 -20.65 2.54
CA ASP A 177 -13.17 -20.89 3.80
C ASP A 177 -14.28 -21.94 3.58
N ALA A 178 -14.90 -22.42 4.67
CA ALA A 178 -15.98 -23.42 4.60
C ALA A 178 -17.18 -22.96 3.75
N ARG A 179 -17.31 -21.66 3.52
CA ARG A 179 -18.38 -21.07 2.74
C ARG A 179 -18.10 -21.13 1.24
N LEU A 180 -16.94 -20.66 0.79
CA LEU A 180 -16.50 -20.70 -0.60
C LEU A 180 -16.29 -22.14 -1.07
N ALA A 181 -15.83 -23.03 -0.20
CA ALA A 181 -15.71 -24.45 -0.51
C ALA A 181 -17.04 -25.07 -0.96
N ARG A 182 -18.16 -24.75 -0.29
CA ARG A 182 -19.49 -25.20 -0.71
C ARG A 182 -19.89 -24.68 -2.08
N ILE A 183 -19.52 -23.44 -2.41
CA ILE A 183 -19.85 -22.82 -3.70
C ILE A 183 -19.02 -23.41 -4.83
N TYR A 184 -17.74 -23.70 -4.56
CA TYR A 184 -16.83 -24.30 -5.53
C TYR A 184 -16.93 -25.82 -5.61
N GLY A 185 -17.75 -26.46 -4.77
CA GLY A 185 -17.88 -27.92 -4.72
C GLY A 185 -16.62 -28.61 -4.20
N TYR A 186 -15.80 -27.93 -3.40
CA TYR A 186 -14.61 -28.50 -2.79
C TYR A 186 -15.01 -29.46 -1.67
N ALA A 187 -14.67 -30.74 -1.85
CA ALA A 187 -15.04 -31.82 -0.93
C ALA A 187 -13.99 -32.08 0.17
N GLY A 188 -12.87 -31.35 0.17
CA GLY A 188 -11.85 -31.48 1.20
C GLY A 188 -12.29 -30.90 2.54
N ALA A 189 -11.81 -31.49 3.63
CA ALA A 189 -12.05 -30.99 4.98
C ALA A 189 -11.37 -29.63 5.17
N LEU A 190 -12.13 -28.63 5.61
CA LEU A 190 -11.64 -27.30 5.95
C LEU A 190 -11.96 -26.97 7.40
N PRO A 191 -11.17 -26.10 8.05
CA PRO A 191 -11.53 -25.55 9.35
C PRO A 191 -12.88 -24.80 9.29
N ASN A 192 -13.56 -24.73 10.42
CA ASN A 192 -14.84 -24.01 10.53
C ASN A 192 -14.69 -22.49 10.33
N GLU A 193 -13.50 -21.95 10.60
CA GLU A 193 -13.19 -20.52 10.53
C GLU A 193 -11.90 -20.27 9.78
N GLY A 194 -11.83 -19.10 9.12
CA GLY A 194 -10.65 -18.65 8.41
C GLY A 194 -10.49 -19.28 7.01
N PHE A 195 -9.51 -18.72 6.29
CA PHE A 195 -9.13 -19.17 4.96
C PHE A 195 -7.92 -20.09 5.04
N VAL A 196 -7.93 -21.16 4.24
CA VAL A 196 -6.79 -22.07 4.11
C VAL A 196 -6.41 -22.21 2.66
N ARG A 197 -5.11 -22.25 2.39
CA ARG A 197 -4.58 -22.56 1.06
C ARG A 197 -4.89 -24.02 0.71
N VAL A 198 -5.56 -24.23 -0.41
CA VAL A 198 -5.93 -25.56 -0.90
C VAL A 198 -5.49 -25.76 -2.35
N GLN A 199 -5.27 -27.02 -2.71
CA GLN A 199 -5.13 -27.46 -4.09
C GLN A 199 -6.50 -27.75 -4.69
N LEU A 200 -6.80 -27.14 -5.83
CA LEU A 200 -8.07 -27.23 -6.57
C LEU A 200 -8.16 -28.53 -7.39
N GLY A 201 -7.03 -29.13 -7.76
CA GLY A 201 -6.98 -30.41 -8.46
C GLY A 201 -7.77 -30.41 -9.78
N SER A 202 -8.82 -31.23 -9.86
CA SER A 202 -9.68 -31.35 -11.05
C SER A 202 -10.79 -30.29 -11.13
N LEU A 203 -10.87 -29.36 -10.18
CA LEU A 203 -11.86 -28.30 -10.25
C LEU A 203 -11.60 -27.41 -11.49
N PRO A 204 -12.65 -26.95 -12.18
CA PRO A 204 -12.52 -26.19 -13.43
C PRO A 204 -11.94 -24.76 -13.23
N ARG A 205 -11.68 -24.34 -11.99
CA ARG A 205 -11.14 -23.02 -11.65
C ARG A 205 -9.61 -23.06 -11.68
N ARG A 206 -9.01 -22.10 -12.38
CA ARG A 206 -7.56 -21.85 -12.42
C ARG A 206 -7.30 -20.35 -12.31
N GLY A 207 -6.35 -19.99 -11.46
CA GLY A 207 -5.96 -18.60 -11.20
C GLY A 207 -7.12 -17.67 -10.84
N CYS A 208 -6.92 -16.37 -11.08
CA CYS A 208 -7.87 -15.30 -10.83
C CYS A 208 -8.85 -15.09 -12.01
N SER A 209 -8.54 -15.57 -13.21
CA SER A 209 -9.26 -15.23 -14.45
C SER A 209 -10.66 -15.85 -14.60
N ARG A 210 -10.92 -17.00 -13.96
CA ARG A 210 -12.23 -17.70 -14.06
C ARG A 210 -13.25 -17.32 -13.00
N SER A 211 -12.93 -16.46 -12.01
CA SER A 211 -13.93 -16.03 -11.01
C SER A 211 -15.12 -15.27 -11.62
N ARG A 212 -14.90 -14.60 -12.76
CA ARG A 212 -15.93 -13.85 -13.51
C ARG A 212 -16.86 -14.71 -14.38
N ALA A 213 -16.47 -15.93 -14.75
CA ALA A 213 -17.23 -16.70 -15.74
C ALA A 213 -18.48 -17.36 -15.15
N SER A 214 -18.47 -17.74 -13.87
CA SER A 214 -19.58 -18.48 -13.26
C SER A 214 -20.76 -17.59 -12.83
N SER A 215 -20.55 -16.27 -12.62
CA SER A 215 -21.62 -15.35 -12.22
C SER A 215 -22.44 -14.80 -13.40
N ARG A 216 -21.88 -14.79 -14.62
CA ARG A 216 -22.59 -14.35 -15.84
C ARG A 216 -23.48 -15.42 -16.48
N SER A 217 -23.30 -16.70 -16.16
CA SER A 217 -24.03 -17.82 -16.78
C SER A 217 -25.42 -18.11 -16.17
N ARG A 218 -25.87 -17.39 -15.13
CA ARG A 218 -27.18 -17.60 -14.48
C ARG A 218 -28.22 -16.51 -14.74
N ARG A 219 -27.98 -15.63 -15.71
CA ARG A 219 -28.98 -14.65 -16.18
C ARG A 219 -29.10 -14.74 -17.70
N SER A 220 -29.83 -15.75 -18.16
CA SER A 220 -30.40 -15.86 -19.50
C SER A 220 -31.57 -16.82 -19.42
#